data_AF-A0AAZ3QF35-F1
#
_entry.id   AF-A0AAZ3QF35-F1
#
_cell.length_a   1.000
_cell.length_b   1.000
_cell.length_c   1.000
_cell.angle_alpha   90.00
_cell.angle_beta   90.00
_cell.angle_gamma   90.00
#
_symmetry.space_group_name_H-M   'P 1'
#
loop_
_entity.id
_entity.type
_entity.pdbx_description
1 polymer ?
#
loop_
_entity_poly.entity_id
_entity_poly.type
_entity_poly.pdbx_seq_one_letter_code
_entity_poly.pdbx_strand_id
1 'polypeptide(L)'
;MRNKILWSVETKIELFDLNAERRIWRKPGTIPTVKHGGGNILLWGCLLAAGTGRLVRIVTKMNGAKYREILDENMLQSAQDLRLG
;
A
#
# COMPACT_ATOMS: atom_id res chain seq x y z
N MET A 1 1.09 -28.95 9.41
CA MET A 1 -0.14 -28.15 9.17
C MET A 1 0.15 -27.19 8.03
N ARG A 2 -0.64 -27.20 6.95
CA ARG A 2 -0.53 -26.13 5.94
C ARG A 2 -1.17 -24.88 6.53
N ASN A 3 -0.42 -23.79 6.65
CA ASN A 3 -0.96 -22.51 7.11
C ASN A 3 -1.90 -21.97 6.03
N LYS A 4 -3.21 -22.18 6.20
CA LYS A 4 -4.25 -21.77 5.24
C LYS A 4 -4.83 -20.38 5.51
N ILE A 5 -4.06 -19.50 6.15
CA ILE A 5 -4.52 -18.15 6.51
C ILE A 5 -3.98 -17.16 5.49
N LEU A 6 -4.88 -16.55 4.73
CA LEU A 6 -4.59 -15.42 3.85
C LEU A 6 -4.85 -14.12 4.63
N TRP A 7 -3.80 -13.37 4.91
CA TRP A 7 -3.91 -12.07 5.59
C TRP A 7 -4.12 -10.98 4.56
N SER A 8 -4.93 -9.97 4.87
CA SER A 8 -5.12 -8.78 4.04
C SER A 8 -4.94 -7.52 4.88
N VAL A 9 -4.39 -6.47 4.28
CA VAL A 9 -4.16 -5.19 4.97
C VAL A 9 -4.15 -4.02 4.00
N GLU A 10 -4.50 -2.85 4.50
CA GLU A 10 -4.25 -1.57 3.86
C GLU A 10 -3.03 -0.86 4.45
N THR A 11 -2.20 -0.28 3.60
CA THR A 11 -1.06 0.51 4.03
C THR A 11 -0.94 1.81 3.24
N LYS A 12 -0.51 2.86 3.92
CA LYS A 12 -0.23 4.18 3.34
C LYS A 12 1.28 4.37 3.31
N ILE A 13 1.81 4.64 2.13
CA ILE A 13 3.25 4.91 1.93
C ILE A 13 3.39 6.38 1.54
N GLU A 14 4.06 7.16 2.39
CA GLU A 14 4.32 8.58 2.17
C GLU A 14 5.53 8.76 1.24
N LEU A 15 5.40 9.64 0.23
CA LEU A 15 6.55 9.95 -0.61
C LEU A 15 7.63 10.66 0.19
N PHE A 16 7.24 11.58 1.08
CA PHE A 16 8.09 12.27 2.05
C PHE A 16 7.60 11.97 3.46
N ASP A 17 8.13 10.90 4.05
CA ASP A 17 7.84 10.53 5.43
C ASP A 17 8.30 11.63 6.39
N LEU A 18 7.45 11.94 7.38
CA LEU A 18 7.64 12.99 8.38
C LEU A 18 8.83 12.72 9.29
N ASN A 19 9.18 11.44 9.48
CA ASN A 19 10.25 11.03 10.39
C ASN A 19 11.56 10.66 9.68
N ALA A 20 11.64 10.84 8.35
CA ALA A 20 12.83 10.52 7.59
C ALA A 20 13.65 11.78 7.31
N GLU A 21 14.90 11.83 7.78
CA GLU A 21 15.86 12.81 7.28
C GLU A 21 16.12 12.55 5.80
N ARG A 22 15.98 13.60 4.98
CA ARG A 22 16.17 13.51 3.54
C ARG A 22 17.16 14.53 3.04
N ARG A 23 18.05 14.06 2.16
CA ARG A 23 18.94 14.95 1.41
C ARG A 23 18.16 15.58 0.27
N ILE A 24 18.08 16.90 0.29
CA ILE A 24 17.51 17.71 -0.78
C ILE A 24 18.61 18.61 -1.35
N TRP A 25 18.62 18.81 -2.67
CA TRP A 25 19.55 19.70 -3.34
C TRP A 25 18.88 21.06 -3.57
N ARG A 26 19.59 22.15 -3.29
CA ARG A 26 19.08 23.52 -3.45
C ARG A 26 20.15 24.40 -4.10
N LYS A 27 19.71 25.42 -4.83
CA LYS A 27 20.62 26.49 -5.29
C LYS A 27 20.99 27.40 -4.11
N PRO A 28 22.22 27.95 -4.08
CA PRO A 28 22.60 28.94 -3.08
C PRO A 28 21.65 30.15 -3.08
N GLY A 29 21.29 30.65 -1.89
CA GLY A 29 20.43 31.84 -1.74
C GLY A 29 18.92 31.59 -1.61
N THR A 30 18.45 30.34 -1.56
CA THR A 30 17.00 30.06 -1.35
C THR A 30 16.61 30.03 0.13
N ILE A 31 15.52 30.71 0.50
CA ILE A 31 14.93 30.66 1.85
C ILE A 31 14.28 29.28 2.09
N PRO A 32 14.48 28.63 3.24
CA PRO A 32 13.84 27.36 3.56
C PRO A 32 12.34 27.55 3.83
N THR A 33 11.53 27.47 2.79
CA THR A 33 10.09 27.28 2.93
C THR A 33 9.74 25.90 2.39
N VAL A 34 9.53 24.92 3.28
CA VAL A 34 9.13 23.57 2.86
C VAL A 34 7.67 23.36 3.25
N LYS A 35 6.75 23.52 2.29
CA LYS A 35 5.49 22.79 2.36
C LYS A 35 5.78 21.41 1.77
N HIS A 36 5.82 20.37 2.59
CA HIS A 36 5.98 18.99 2.12
C HIS A 36 4.74 18.60 1.30
N GLY A 37 4.84 18.75 -0.03
CA GLY A 37 3.83 18.36 -1.02
C GLY A 37 4.13 17.00 -1.65
N GLY A 38 4.65 16.03 -0.88
CA GLY A 38 5.08 14.74 -1.42
C GLY A 38 3.94 13.83 -1.87
N GLY A 39 2.77 13.99 -1.25
CA GLY A 39 1.68 13.04 -1.41
C GLY A 39 2.01 11.65 -0.86
N ASN A 40 1.09 10.73 -1.08
CA ASN A 40 1.16 9.35 -0.63
C ASN A 40 0.48 8.44 -1.65
N ILE A 41 0.74 7.15 -1.50
CA ILE A 41 -0.07 6.10 -2.10
C ILE A 41 -0.73 5.28 -0.99
N LEU A 42 -2.00 4.95 -1.19
CA LEU A 42 -2.70 3.97 -0.37
C LEU A 42 -2.80 2.68 -1.16
N LEU A 43 -2.46 1.57 -0.52
CA LEU A 43 -2.41 0.24 -1.12
C LEU A 43 -3.23 -0.73 -0.28
N TRP A 44 -3.95 -1.63 -0.93
CA TRP A 44 -4.42 -2.87 -0.34
C TRP A 44 -3.54 -4.01 -0.83
N GLY A 45 -3.25 -4.98 0.04
CA GLY A 45 -2.60 -6.21 -0.39
C GLY A 45 -2.94 -7.37 0.53
N CYS A 46 -2.61 -8.57 0.07
CA CYS A 46 -2.75 -9.79 0.87
C CYS A 46 -1.49 -10.66 0.82
N LEU A 47 -1.31 -11.52 1.82
CA LEU A 47 -0.14 -12.40 1.94
C LEU A 47 -0.53 -13.74 2.56
N LEU A 48 0.10 -14.79 2.05
CA LEU A 48 0.10 -16.14 2.62
C LEU A 48 1.53 -16.45 3.09
N ALA A 49 1.69 -17.46 3.94
CA ALA A 49 3.04 -17.96 4.28
C ALA A 49 3.86 -18.36 3.03
N ALA A 50 3.21 -18.73 1.93
CA ALA A 50 3.84 -19.09 0.66
C ALA A 50 4.30 -17.88 -0.18
N GLY A 51 3.82 -16.67 0.11
CA GLY A 51 4.17 -15.47 -0.66
C GLY A 51 3.13 -14.37 -0.63
N THR A 52 3.35 -13.34 -1.44
CA THR A 52 2.49 -12.17 -1.54
C THR A 52 1.42 -12.39 -2.60
N GLY A 53 0.18 -12.03 -2.27
CA GLY A 53 -0.93 -11.99 -3.21
C GLY A 53 -0.93 -10.69 -4.01
N ARG A 54 -2.11 -10.31 -4.52
CA ARG A 54 -2.25 -9.08 -5.31
C ARG A 54 -2.03 -7.84 -4.45
N LEU A 55 -1.52 -6.80 -5.10
CA LEU A 55 -1.34 -5.47 -4.54
C LEU A 55 -2.13 -4.47 -5.38
N VAL A 56 -3.07 -3.75 -4.77
CA VAL A 56 -4.03 -2.87 -5.44
C VAL A 56 -3.84 -1.43 -4.96
N ARG A 57 -3.63 -0.51 -5.91
CA ARG A 57 -3.57 0.93 -5.62
C ARG A 57 -4.97 1.49 -5.39
N ILE A 58 -5.18 2.06 -4.21
CA ILE A 58 -6.40 2.77 -3.86
C ILE A 58 -6.18 4.25 -4.21
N VAL A 59 -6.75 4.66 -5.34
CA VAL A 59 -6.80 6.09 -5.76
C VAL A 59 -7.84 6.85 -4.94
N THR A 60 -8.86 6.11 -4.51
CA THR A 60 -10.04 6.49 -3.74
C THR A 60 -9.75 7.07 -2.35
N LYS A 61 -10.66 7.82 -1.71
CA LYS A 61 -10.80 7.68 -0.26
C LYS A 61 -11.46 6.32 -0.01
N MET A 62 -10.83 5.47 0.82
CA MET A 62 -11.37 4.16 1.15
C MET A 62 -12.73 4.31 1.85
N ASN A 63 -13.70 3.51 1.43
CA ASN A 63 -14.98 3.33 2.10
C ASN A 63 -15.37 1.84 2.07
N GLY A 64 -16.41 1.45 2.81
CA GLY A 64 -16.81 0.05 2.92
C GLY A 64 -17.23 -0.59 1.59
N ALA A 65 -17.81 0.18 0.66
CA ALA A 65 -18.22 -0.31 -0.66
C ALA A 65 -16.99 -0.62 -1.52
N LYS A 66 -16.03 0.31 -1.60
CA LYS A 66 -14.77 0.12 -2.31
C LYS A 66 -13.92 -1.00 -1.73
N TYR A 67 -13.92 -1.14 -0.41
CA TYR A 67 -13.21 -2.25 0.21
C TYR A 67 -13.79 -3.59 -0.24
N ARG A 68 -15.12 -3.70 -0.28
CA ARG A 68 -15.79 -4.92 -0.74
C ARG A 68 -15.51 -5.22 -2.21
N GLU A 69 -15.56 -4.21 -3.07
CA GLU A 69 -15.18 -4.30 -4.49
C GLU A 69 -13.76 -4.86 -4.65
N ILE A 70 -12.78 -4.31 -3.91
CA ILE A 70 -11.39 -4.80 -3.94
C ILE A 70 -11.30 -6.27 -3.50
N LEU A 71 -12.02 -6.65 -2.43
CA LEU A 71 -12.04 -8.04 -1.97
C LEU A 71 -12.65 -8.99 -2.99
N ASP A 72 -13.81 -8.63 -3.55
CA ASP A 72 -14.54 -9.45 -4.53
C ASP A 72 -13.70 -9.67 -5.79
N GLU A 73 -12.98 -8.63 -6.26
CA GLU A 73 -12.15 -8.71 -7.46
C GLU A 73 -10.81 -9.43 -7.26
N ASN A 74 -10.22 -9.38 -6.06
CA ASN A 74 -8.80 -9.75 -5.88
C ASN A 74 -8.56 -10.88 -4.88
N MET A 75 -9.44 -11.09 -3.90
CA MET A 75 -9.17 -11.99 -2.78
C MET A 75 -9.12 -13.45 -3.22
N LEU A 76 -10.14 -13.92 -3.94
CA LEU A 76 -10.22 -15.31 -4.39
C LEU A 76 -9.09 -15.64 -5.37
N GLN A 77 -8.83 -14.75 -6.33
CA GLN A 77 -7.77 -14.96 -7.31
C GLN A 77 -6.39 -14.99 -6.64
N SER A 78 -6.13 -14.11 -5.66
CA SER A 78 -4.88 -14.15 -4.87
C SER A 78 -4.72 -15.47 -4.12
N ALA A 79 -5.80 -16.01 -3.54
CA ALA A 79 -5.77 -17.31 -2.88
C ALA A 79 -5.41 -18.44 -3.86
N GLN A 80 -5.98 -18.42 -5.07
CA GLN A 80 -5.69 -19.41 -6.12
C GLN A 80 -4.24 -19.30 -6.62
N ASP A 81 -3.77 -18.08 -6.89
CA ASP A 81 -2.41 -17.80 -7.36
C ASP A 81 -1.38 -18.31 -6.33
N LEU A 82 -1.70 -18.17 -5.03
CA LEU A 82 -0.90 -18.66 -3.91
C LEU A 82 -1.11 -20.14 -3.57
N ARG A 83 -1.91 -20.86 -4.37
CA ARG A 83 -2.23 -22.29 -4.19
C ARG A 83 -2.77 -22.60 -2.79
N LEU A 84 -3.61 -21.70 -2.27
CA LEU A 84 -4.33 -21.88 -1.01
C LEU A 84 -5.38 -23.00 -1.20
N GLY A 85 -4.99 -24.24 -0.89
CA GLY A 85 -5.77 -25.48 -1.07
C GLY A 85 -5.46 -26.55 -0.04
#